data_AF-D9WHP5-F1
#
_entry.id   AF-D9WHP5-F1
#
_cell.length_a   1.000
_cell.length_b   1.000
_cell.length_c   1.000
_cell.angle_alpha   90.00
_cell.angle_beta   90.00
_cell.angle_gamma   90.00
#
_symmetry.space_group_name_H-M   'P 1'
#
loop_
_entity.id
_entity.type
_entity.pdbx_description
1 polymer ?
#
loop_
_entity_poly.entity_id
_entity_poly.type
_entity_poly.pdbx_seq_one_letter_code
_entity_poly.pdbx_strand_id
1 'polypeptide(L)'
;MKCADGHAPAPRRVVADVRRMRHLDPHPVLTGIEASTCAYWHHRPARRTPLGGPDAPPGLLIASAHDPVTPIEGAHRLRHRLPGSRLVTLHQDYSHGVFASRGNACVDRTAAAYLVDGRLPAGDVHCTGPGLPVPGPRK
;
A
#
# COMPACT_ATOMS: atom_id res chain seq x y z
N MET A 1 3.75 -8.86 4.14
CA MET A 1 3.16 -9.42 5.38
C MET A 1 4.33 -9.92 6.21
N LYS A 2 4.45 -9.53 7.48
CA LYS A 2 5.43 -10.17 8.36
C LYS A 2 4.86 -11.54 8.77
N CYS A 3 5.72 -12.53 8.98
CA CYS A 3 5.28 -13.92 9.15
C CYS A 3 4.38 -14.14 10.37
N ALA A 4 4.41 -13.21 11.34
CA ALA A 4 3.56 -13.21 12.53
C ALA A 4 2.18 -12.56 12.31
N ASP A 5 1.91 -11.94 11.16
CA ASP A 5 0.67 -11.18 10.93
C ASP A 5 -0.48 -12.06 10.41
N GLY A 6 -0.20 -13.31 10.03
CA GLY A 6 -1.19 -14.17 9.41
C GLY A 6 -0.67 -15.50 8.92
N HIS A 7 -1.56 -16.30 8.33
CA HIS A 7 -1.21 -17.58 7.73
C HIS A 7 -0.01 -17.48 6.77
N ALA A 8 0.98 -18.33 7.02
CA ALA A 8 2.09 -18.55 6.12
C ALA A 8 1.58 -19.00 4.73
N PRO A 9 2.16 -18.49 3.63
CA PRO A 9 1.85 -18.98 2.30
C PRO A 9 2.41 -20.39 2.11
N ALA A 10 1.75 -21.23 1.32
CA ALA A 10 2.31 -22.51 0.93
C ALA A 10 3.52 -22.29 0.00
N PRO A 11 4.63 -23.05 0.12
CA PRO A 11 5.82 -22.91 -0.75
C PRO A 11 5.48 -22.92 -2.25
N ARG A 12 4.59 -23.82 -2.68
CA ARG A 12 4.11 -23.90 -4.07
C ARG A 12 3.49 -22.60 -4.58
N ARG A 13 2.81 -21.85 -3.70
CA ARG A 13 2.19 -20.58 -4.05
C ARG A 13 3.24 -19.50 -4.24
N VAL A 14 4.24 -19.45 -3.35
CA VAL A 14 5.37 -18.54 -3.46
C VAL A 14 6.10 -18.73 -4.80
N VAL A 15 6.41 -19.97 -5.17
CA VAL A 15 7.07 -20.28 -6.46
C VAL A 15 6.20 -19.85 -7.65
N ALA A 16 4.89 -20.08 -7.60
CA ALA A 16 3.98 -19.65 -8.66
C ALA A 16 3.91 -18.12 -8.78
N ASP A 17 3.89 -17.40 -7.66
CA ASP A 17 3.87 -15.93 -7.62
C ASP A 17 5.18 -15.35 -8.18
N VAL A 18 6.34 -15.92 -7.83
CA VAL A 18 7.65 -15.53 -8.39
C VAL A 18 7.70 -15.73 -9.90
N ARG A 19 7.21 -16.86 -10.41
CA ARG A 19 7.16 -17.13 -11.86
C ARG A 19 6.27 -16.13 -12.59
N ARG A 20 5.07 -15.88 -12.06
CA ARG A 20 4.15 -14.87 -12.60
C ARG A 20 4.78 -13.48 -12.62
N MET A 21 5.45 -13.07 -11.54
CA MET A 21 6.10 -11.76 -11.48
C MET A 21 7.17 -11.62 -12.57
N ARG A 22 8.00 -12.66 -12.77
CA ARG A 22 9.01 -12.69 -13.86
C ARG A 22 8.42 -12.63 -15.26
N HIS A 23 7.19 -13.11 -15.47
CA HIS A 23 6.51 -12.98 -16.75
C HIS A 23 6.01 -11.56 -17.03
N LEU A 24 5.71 -10.79 -15.98
CA LEU A 24 5.22 -9.41 -16.10
C LEU A 24 6.37 -8.40 -16.16
N ASP A 25 7.43 -8.66 -15.41
CA ASP A 25 8.64 -7.85 -15.37
C ASP A 25 9.86 -8.78 -15.32
N PRO A 26 10.74 -8.77 -16.34
CA PRO A 26 11.96 -9.59 -16.33
C PRO A 26 12.98 -9.16 -15.27
N HIS A 27 12.86 -7.94 -14.73
CA HIS A 27 13.70 -7.40 -13.66
C HIS A 27 12.86 -6.94 -12.47
N PRO A 28 12.06 -7.84 -11.87
CA PRO A 28 11.15 -7.42 -10.82
C PRO A 28 11.95 -6.90 -9.63
N VAL A 29 11.59 -5.72 -9.14
CA VAL A 29 12.10 -5.22 -7.87
C VAL A 29 11.83 -6.31 -6.82
N LEU A 30 12.88 -6.79 -6.15
CA LEU A 30 12.83 -7.88 -5.17
C LEU A 30 12.19 -7.42 -3.84
N THR A 31 11.07 -6.72 -3.90
CA THR A 31 10.18 -6.54 -2.74
C THR A 31 9.34 -7.82 -2.60
N GLY A 32 9.16 -8.33 -1.37
CA GLY A 32 8.34 -9.52 -1.15
C GLY A 32 9.10 -10.86 -0.96
N ILE A 33 10.43 -10.86 -0.79
CA ILE A 33 11.17 -12.08 -0.41
C ILE A 33 10.68 -12.64 0.93
N GLU A 34 9.99 -11.82 1.74
CA GLU A 34 9.40 -12.25 3.01
C GLU A 34 8.45 -13.44 2.83
N ALA A 35 7.76 -13.57 1.68
CA ALA A 35 6.88 -14.71 1.43
C ALA A 35 7.64 -16.05 1.46
N SER A 36 8.87 -16.08 0.93
CA SER A 36 9.74 -17.27 0.94
C SER A 36 10.16 -17.63 2.37
N THR A 37 10.52 -16.64 3.18
CA THR A 37 10.85 -16.85 4.60
C THR A 37 9.62 -17.35 5.37
N CYS A 38 8.45 -16.74 5.14
CA CYS A 38 7.23 -17.10 5.85
C CYS A 38 6.72 -18.51 5.52
N ALA A 39 7.01 -19.04 4.33
CA ALA A 39 6.62 -20.39 3.94
C ALA A 39 7.26 -21.49 4.82
N TYR A 40 8.36 -21.18 5.50
CA TYR A 40 9.06 -22.06 6.43
C TYR A 40 9.01 -21.56 7.89
N TRP A 41 8.19 -20.55 8.17
CA TRP A 41 8.04 -20.00 9.50
C TRP A 41 7.16 -20.91 10.36
N HIS A 42 7.74 -21.53 11.39
CA HIS A 42 7.08 -22.56 12.19
C HIS A 42 6.14 -22.02 13.27
N HIS A 43 6.22 -20.74 13.63
CA HIS A 43 5.31 -20.15 14.61
C HIS A 43 3.99 -19.76 13.98
N ARG A 44 2.89 -20.16 14.62
CA ARG A 44 1.56 -19.69 14.25
C ARG A 44 1.33 -18.29 14.83
N PRO A 45 0.73 -17.36 14.06
CA PRO A 45 0.32 -16.08 14.59
C PRO A 45 -0.67 -16.29 15.75
N ALA A 46 -0.48 -15.58 16.86
CA ALA A 46 -1.33 -15.73 18.05
C ALA A 46 -2.81 -15.44 17.74
N ARG A 47 -3.07 -14.35 17.00
CA ARG A 47 -4.39 -13.96 16.50
C ARG A 47 -4.20 -12.89 15.41
N ARG A 48 -4.99 -12.92 14.34
CA ARG A 48 -5.07 -11.77 13.42
C ARG A 48 -5.82 -10.64 14.10
N THR A 49 -5.23 -9.46 14.17
CA THR A 49 -5.96 -8.25 14.55
C THR A 49 -7.05 -8.01 13.50
N PRO A 50 -8.34 -8.00 13.87
CA PRO A 50 -9.38 -7.60 12.94
C PRO A 50 -9.11 -6.16 12.49
N LEU A 51 -9.19 -5.92 11.18
CA LEU A 51 -9.09 -4.58 10.64
C LEU A 51 -10.49 -3.96 10.63
N GLY A 52 -10.61 -2.82 11.32
CA GLY A 52 -11.89 -2.14 11.54
C GLY A 52 -12.73 -2.75 12.65
N GLY A 53 -13.97 -2.29 12.74
CA GLY A 53 -14.92 -2.63 13.80
C GLY A 53 -15.81 -1.43 14.11
N PRO A 54 -16.93 -1.61 14.84
CA PRO A 54 -17.83 -0.51 15.20
C PRO A 54 -17.13 0.64 15.93
N ASP A 55 -16.12 0.31 16.74
CA ASP A 55 -15.38 1.27 17.56
C ASP A 55 -14.13 1.83 16.88
N ALA A 56 -13.81 1.39 15.66
CA ALA A 56 -12.63 1.88 14.96
C ALA A 56 -12.88 3.30 14.45
N PRO A 57 -12.12 4.32 14.92
CA PRO A 57 -12.30 5.67 14.43
C PRO A 57 -11.92 5.75 12.94
N PRO A 58 -12.57 6.64 12.17
CA PRO A 58 -12.19 6.87 10.79
C PRO A 58 -10.78 7.47 10.74
N GLY A 59 -10.00 7.09 9.74
CA GLY A 59 -8.63 7.55 9.55
C GLY A 59 -8.40 8.20 8.20
N LEU A 60 -7.29 8.96 8.09
CA LEU A 60 -6.78 9.42 6.81
C LEU A 60 -5.82 8.37 6.24
N LEU A 61 -6.18 7.80 5.10
CA LEU A 61 -5.35 6.89 4.33
C LEU A 61 -4.64 7.67 3.23
N ILE A 62 -3.39 7.34 2.95
CA ILE A 62 -2.59 8.01 1.93
C ILE A 62 -1.88 6.94 1.10
N ALA A 63 -2.05 6.99 -0.21
CA ALA A 63 -1.44 6.03 -1.13
C ALA A 63 -1.06 6.70 -2.47
N SER A 64 -0.04 6.16 -3.14
CA SER A 64 0.19 6.44 -4.56
C SER A 64 -0.66 5.50 -5.41
N ALA A 65 -1.17 6.00 -6.55
CA ALA A 65 -1.87 5.20 -7.54
C ALA A 65 -0.96 4.14 -8.19
N HIS A 66 0.34 4.38 -8.24
CA HIS A 66 1.34 3.49 -8.83
C HIS A 66 2.38 3.02 -7.80
N ASP A 67 1.94 2.71 -6.58
CA ASP A 67 2.78 2.19 -5.50
C ASP A 67 3.18 0.72 -5.78
N PRO A 68 4.47 0.40 -5.95
CA PRO A 68 4.92 -0.96 -6.25
C PRO A 68 5.02 -1.87 -5.02
N VAL A 69 4.93 -1.33 -3.81
CA VAL A 69 5.09 -2.07 -2.55
C VAL A 69 3.74 -2.32 -1.89
N THR A 70 2.87 -1.31 -1.87
CA THR A 70 1.50 -1.37 -1.34
C THR A 70 0.49 -0.89 -2.39
N PRO A 71 0.10 -1.75 -3.36
CA PRO A 71 -0.79 -1.37 -4.45
C PRO A 71 -2.10 -0.74 -3.98
N ILE A 72 -2.62 0.20 -4.77
CA ILE A 72 -3.77 1.07 -4.45
C ILE A 72 -5.04 0.30 -4.08
N GLU A 73 -5.22 -0.91 -4.61
CA GLU A 73 -6.36 -1.78 -4.28
C GLU A 73 -6.36 -2.16 -2.79
N GLY A 74 -5.18 -2.25 -2.17
CA GLY A 74 -5.04 -2.41 -0.72
C GLY A 74 -5.64 -1.24 0.05
N ALA A 75 -5.32 -0.02 -0.37
CA ALA A 75 -5.85 1.21 0.24
C ALA A 75 -7.37 1.31 0.06
N HIS A 76 -7.89 0.99 -1.13
CA HIS A 76 -9.34 0.93 -1.36
C HIS A 76 -10.03 -0.08 -0.45
N ARG A 77 -9.50 -1.31 -0.33
CA ARG A 77 -10.05 -2.31 0.58
C ARG A 77 -10.01 -1.87 2.04
N LEU A 78 -8.94 -1.21 2.47
CA LEU A 78 -8.83 -0.69 3.83
C LEU A 78 -9.85 0.44 4.09
N ARG A 79 -10.00 1.37 3.15
CA ARG A 79 -11.01 2.44 3.20
C ARG A 79 -12.44 1.88 3.33
N HIS A 80 -12.73 0.75 2.67
CA HIS A 80 -14.03 0.08 2.81
C HIS A 80 -14.21 -0.60 4.17
N ARG A 81 -13.13 -1.08 4.78
CA ARG A 81 -13.15 -1.72 6.11
C ARG A 81 -13.14 -0.72 7.27
N LEU A 82 -12.82 0.55 7.01
CA LEU A 82 -12.83 1.64 7.99
C LEU A 82 -13.84 2.71 7.55
N PRO A 83 -15.15 2.49 7.77
CA PRO A 83 -16.18 3.45 7.39
C PRO A 83 -15.90 4.85 7.93
N GLY A 84 -16.23 5.88 7.15
CA GLY A 84 -15.93 7.26 7.50
C GLY A 84 -14.50 7.72 7.21
N SER A 85 -13.56 6.81 6.96
CA SER A 85 -12.19 7.15 6.54
C SER A 85 -12.18 7.87 5.19
N ARG A 86 -11.06 8.53 4.90
CA ARG A 86 -10.81 9.22 3.63
C ARG A 86 -9.49 8.79 3.03
N LEU A 87 -9.45 8.73 1.70
CA LEU A 87 -8.27 8.35 0.95
C LEU A 87 -7.72 9.56 0.20
N VAL A 88 -6.46 9.90 0.48
CA VAL A 88 -5.65 10.76 -0.38
C VAL A 88 -4.92 9.87 -1.39
N THR A 89 -5.16 10.10 -2.68
CA THR A 89 -4.49 9.38 -3.76
C THR A 89 -3.54 10.32 -4.49
N LEU A 90 -2.25 9.98 -4.54
CA LEU A 90 -1.28 10.65 -5.40
C LEU A 90 -1.25 9.95 -6.77
N HIS A 91 -1.76 10.64 -7.78
CA HIS A 91 -1.71 10.20 -9.17
C HIS A 91 -0.39 10.63 -9.82
N GLN A 92 -0.04 10.04 -10.97
CA GLN A 92 1.11 10.46 -11.77
C GLN A 92 2.44 10.48 -10.98
N ASP A 93 2.66 9.46 -10.15
CA ASP A 93 3.91 9.28 -9.39
C ASP A 93 4.14 7.78 -9.13
N TYR A 94 5.33 7.27 -9.46
CA TYR A 94 5.72 5.88 -9.15
C TYR A 94 6.56 5.89 -7.86
N SER A 95 5.92 5.60 -6.72
CA SER A 95 6.53 5.79 -5.41
C SER A 95 5.82 5.00 -4.31
N HIS A 96 6.52 4.79 -3.19
CA HIS A 96 5.99 4.17 -1.99
C HIS A 96 6.17 5.10 -0.78
N GLY A 97 5.13 5.22 0.05
CA GLY A 97 5.13 6.04 1.27
C GLY A 97 5.26 7.53 0.99
N VAL A 98 4.17 8.20 0.56
CA VAL A 98 4.24 9.51 -0.12
C VAL A 98 4.14 10.75 0.76
N PHE A 99 3.65 10.62 1.99
CA PHE A 99 3.57 11.74 2.93
C PHE A 99 4.97 12.14 3.42
N ALA A 100 5.29 13.43 3.37
CA ALA A 100 6.54 14.06 3.81
C ALA A 100 7.82 13.60 3.08
N SER A 101 7.75 12.57 2.23
CA SER A 101 8.90 12.02 1.50
C SER A 101 8.98 12.51 0.05
N ARG A 102 7.84 12.86 -0.56
CA ARG A 102 7.75 13.29 -1.97
C ARG A 102 7.67 14.79 -2.15
N GLY A 103 7.46 15.55 -1.07
CA GLY A 103 7.27 17.01 -1.11
C GLY A 103 6.02 17.43 -1.90
N ASN A 104 5.01 16.57 -1.99
CA ASN A 104 3.79 16.90 -2.71
C ASN A 104 2.88 17.75 -1.81
N ALA A 105 2.81 19.04 -2.10
CA ALA A 105 2.10 19.99 -1.24
C ALA A 105 0.60 19.68 -1.05
N CYS A 106 -0.07 19.00 -1.99
CA CYS A 106 -1.45 18.55 -1.84
C CYS A 106 -1.56 17.43 -0.79
N VAL A 107 -0.70 16.40 -0.89
CA VAL A 107 -0.62 15.31 0.09
C VAL A 107 -0.23 15.85 1.47
N ASP A 108 0.85 16.61 1.53
CA ASP A 108 1.47 17.03 2.79
C ASP A 108 0.56 17.98 3.58
N ARG A 109 -0.12 18.93 2.92
CA ARG A 109 -1.08 19.80 3.61
C ARG A 109 -2.30 19.04 4.11
N THR A 110 -2.81 18.09 3.34
CA THR A 110 -3.97 17.29 3.76
C THR A 110 -3.62 16.43 4.97
N ALA A 111 -2.46 15.78 4.95
CA ALA A 111 -1.95 14.99 6.05
C ALA A 111 -1.66 15.84 7.30
N ALA A 112 -1.03 17.00 7.13
CA ALA A 112 -0.74 17.92 8.23
C ALA A 112 -2.02 18.43 8.90
N ALA A 113 -3.04 18.85 8.13
CA ALA A 113 -4.32 19.28 8.67
C ALA A 113 -5.01 18.16 9.47
N TYR A 114 -4.96 16.92 8.99
CA TYR A 114 -5.50 15.79 9.75
C TYR A 114 -4.73 15.53 11.05
N LEU A 115 -3.40 15.59 11.02
CA LEU A 115 -2.57 15.35 12.21
C LEU A 115 -2.65 16.47 13.25
N VAL A 116 -2.78 17.72 12.81
CA VAL A 116 -2.84 18.90 13.70
C VAL A 116 -4.25 19.15 14.20
N ASP A 117 -5.24 19.16 13.32
CA ASP A 117 -6.62 19.54 13.65
C ASP A 117 -7.51 18.33 13.97
N GLY A 118 -7.03 17.10 13.73
CA GLY A 118 -7.82 15.88 13.89
C GLY A 118 -8.98 15.75 12.89
N ARG A 119 -8.98 16.54 11.81
CA ARG A 119 -10.10 16.63 10.87
C ARG A 119 -9.83 15.86 9.57
N LEU A 120 -10.80 15.06 9.17
CA LEU A 120 -10.82 14.42 7.85
C LEU A 120 -11.37 15.38 6.79
N PRO A 121 -10.90 15.28 5.53
CA PRO A 121 -11.50 16.02 4.43
C PRO A 121 -12.94 15.56 4.18
N ALA A 122 -13.76 16.41 3.55
CA ALA A 122 -15.16 16.10 3.27
C ALA A 122 -15.32 14.84 2.41
N GLY A 123 -14.41 14.64 1.45
CA GLY A 123 -14.36 13.51 0.55
C GLY A 123 -12.93 13.00 0.36
N ASP A 124 -12.78 11.98 -0.47
CA ASP A 124 -11.47 11.51 -0.90
C ASP A 124 -10.75 12.63 -1.68
N VAL A 125 -9.43 12.68 -1.57
CA VAL A 125 -8.61 13.76 -2.14
C VAL A 125 -7.73 13.19 -3.24
N HIS A 126 -7.72 13.86 -4.39
CA HIS A 126 -6.89 13.49 -5.53
C HIS A 126 -5.79 14.54 -5.71
N CYS A 127 -4.54 14.10 -5.56
CA CYS A 127 -3.35 14.89 -5.77
C CYS A 127 -2.66 14.42 -7.05
N THR A 128 -1.92 15.32 -7.69
CA THR A 128 -1.14 15.00 -8.91
C THR A 128 0.34 15.15 -8.62
N GLY A 129 1.11 14.13 -9.00
CA GLY A 129 2.57 14.09 -8.93
C GLY A 129 3.23 14.71 -10.16
N PRO A 130 4.56 14.65 -10.24
CA PRO A 130 5.32 15.30 -11.31
C PRO A 130 5.20 14.61 -12.68
N GLY A 131 4.59 13.42 -12.76
CA GLY A 131 4.51 12.62 -13.97
C GLY A 131 5.06 11.21 -13.79
N LEU A 132 4.60 10.28 -14.61
CA LEU A 132 5.18 8.93 -14.68
C LEU A 132 6.41 8.90 -15.59
N PRO A 133 7.36 7.98 -15.35
CA PRO A 133 8.45 7.73 -16.28
C PRO A 133 7.89 7.42 -17.67
N VAL A 134 8.37 8.13 -18.69
CA VAL A 134 8.05 7.83 -20.09
C VAL A 134 8.93 6.64 -20.52
N PRO A 135 8.35 5.58 -21.10
CA PRO A 135 9.16 4.49 -21.63
C PRO A 135 10.15 5.02 -22.67
N GLY A 136 11.43 4.68 -22.50
CA GLY A 136 12.44 4.97 -23.52
C GLY A 136 12.17 4.19 -24.82
N PRO A 137 12.81 4.57 -25.94
CA PRO A 137 12.69 3.81 -27.19
C PRO A 137 13.13 2.36 -26.96
N ARG A 138 12.35 1.41 -27.51
CA ARG A 138 12.71 -0.02 -27.50
C ARG A 138 13.99 -0.18 -28.35
N LYS A 139 15.03 -0.76 -27.76
CA LYS A 139 16.22 -1.20 -28.50
C LYS A 139 15.93 -2.46 -29.29
#